data_AF-A0A365D432-F1
#
_entry.id   AF-A0A365D432-F1
#
_cell.length_a   1.000
_cell.length_b   1.000
_cell.length_c   1.000
_cell.angle_alpha   90.00
_cell.angle_beta   90.00
_cell.angle_gamma   90.00
#
_symmetry.space_group_name_H-M   'P 1'
#
loop_
_entity.id
_entity.type
_entity.pdbx_description
1 polymer ?
#
loop_
_entity_poly.entity_id
_entity_poly.type
_entity_poly.pdbx_seq_one_letter_code
_entity_poly.pdbx_strand_id
1 'polypeptide(L)' 'MSTTSPAITTISVSGMTCGHCVSAVSEEIEALDGVQAVKVDLNAGGISTVTITSSGGLSPQDLGEAVAEAGYLMVANEA' A
#
# COMPACT_ATOMS: atom_id res chain seq x y z
N MET A 1 -0.73 -24.57 -16.69
CA MET A 1 0.12 -23.53 -16.07
C MET A 1 -0.83 -22.45 -15.59
N SER A 2 -0.99 -22.31 -14.28
CA SER A 2 -1.98 -21.39 -13.70
C SER A 2 -1.57 -19.95 -13.98
N THR A 3 -2.35 -19.29 -14.84
CA THR A 3 -2.30 -17.85 -15.04
C THR A 3 -2.75 -17.18 -13.75
N THR A 4 -1.80 -16.76 -12.91
CA THR A 4 -2.13 -15.88 -11.80
C THR A 4 -2.41 -14.49 -12.40
N SER A 5 -3.67 -14.08 -12.36
CA SER A 5 -4.07 -12.76 -12.85
C SER A 5 -3.57 -11.71 -11.86
N PRO A 6 -3.02 -10.57 -12.32
CA PRO A 6 -2.65 -9.50 -11.42
C PRO A 6 -3.88 -9.02 -10.65
N ALA A 7 -3.77 -8.97 -9.33
CA ALA A 7 -4.76 -8.38 -8.44
C ALA A 7 -4.34 -6.94 -8.15
N ILE A 8 -5.34 -6.05 -8.02
CA ILE A 8 -5.11 -4.68 -7.61
C ILE A 8 -5.79 -4.45 -6.27
N THR A 9 -5.00 -4.12 -5.27
CA THR A 9 -5.47 -3.74 -3.94
C THR A 9 -5.26 -2.25 -3.75
N THR A 10 -6.28 -1.55 -3.28
CA THR A 10 -6.19 -0.12 -2.98
C THR A 10 -6.42 0.10 -1.50
N ILE A 11 -5.51 0.82 -0.85
CA ILE A 11 -5.58 1.15 0.57
C ILE A 11 -5.49 2.66 0.75
N SER A 12 -6.05 3.13 1.86
CA SER A 12 -5.94 4.53 2.27
C SER A 12 -4.93 4.63 3.40
N VAL A 13 -4.05 5.63 3.36
CA VAL A 13 -3.01 5.84 4.38
C VAL A 13 -3.09 7.28 4.86
N SER A 14 -3.13 7.45 6.18
CA SER A 14 -3.18 8.75 6.84
C SER A 14 -1.81 9.16 7.39
N GLY A 15 -1.54 10.46 7.41
CA GLY A 15 -0.32 11.01 8.02
C GLY A 15 0.87 11.19 7.08
N MET A 16 0.78 10.72 5.83
CA MET A 16 1.80 11.04 4.82
C MET A 16 1.68 12.51 4.40
N THR A 17 2.72 13.29 4.67
CA THR A 17 2.75 14.74 4.41
C THR A 17 3.88 15.16 3.48
N CYS A 18 4.75 14.23 3.08
CA CYS A 18 6.00 14.52 2.39
C CYS A 18 6.37 13.44 1.38
N GLY A 19 7.16 13.77 0.35
CA GLY A 19 7.61 12.79 -0.65
C GLY A 19 8.47 11.66 -0.07
N HIS A 20 9.27 11.94 0.97
CA HIS A 20 10.03 10.89 1.67
C HIS A 20 9.13 9.92 2.43
N CYS A 21 8.00 10.41 2.95
CA CYS A 21 6.99 9.63 3.65
C CYS A 21 6.38 8.58 2.71
N VAL A 22 6.18 8.96 1.45
CA VAL A 22 5.68 8.09 0.38
C VAL A 22 6.67 6.97 0.09
N SER A 23 7.95 7.31 -0.12
CA SER A 23 8.98 6.31 -0.42
C SER A 23 9.08 5.25 0.66
N ALA A 24 9.09 5.65 1.94
CA ALA A 24 9.14 4.71 3.05
C ALA A 24 7.96 3.72 3.03
N VAL A 25 6.73 4.20 2.84
CA VAL A 25 5.55 3.32 2.76
C VAL A 25 5.58 2.43 1.52
N SER A 26 5.98 2.97 0.36
CA SER A 26 6.06 2.16 -0.86
C SER A 26 7.12 1.07 -0.74
N GLU A 27 8.28 1.35 -0.16
CA GLU A 27 9.37 0.38 0.00
C GLU A 27 8.95 -0.79 0.90
N GLU A 28 8.28 -0.51 2.03
CA GLU A 28 7.77 -1.56 2.93
C GLU A 28 6.69 -2.42 2.23
N ILE A 29 5.81 -1.82 1.43
CA ILE A 29 4.79 -2.58 0.70
C ILE A 29 5.42 -3.36 -0.46
N GLU A 30 6.39 -2.80 -1.18
CA GLU A 30 7.13 -3.48 -2.25
C GLU A 30 7.96 -4.66 -1.73
N ALA A 31 8.31 -4.68 -0.45
CA ALA A 31 8.98 -5.80 0.19
C ALA A 31 8.06 -7.01 0.44
N LEU A 32 6.73 -6.86 0.33
CA LEU A 32 5.78 -7.95 0.49
C LEU A 32 5.83 -8.94 -0.68
N ASP A 33 5.74 -10.23 -0.37
CA ASP A 33 5.80 -11.28 -1.38
C ASP A 33 4.62 -11.18 -2.36
N GLY A 34 4.94 -11.21 -3.65
CA GLY A 34 3.97 -11.10 -4.72
C GLY A 34 3.56 -9.68 -5.10
N VAL A 35 4.10 -8.63 -4.47
CA VAL A 35 3.96 -7.25 -4.96
C VAL A 35 4.79 -7.06 -6.23
N GLN A 36 4.19 -6.47 -7.25
CA GLN A 36 4.82 -6.18 -8.54
C GLN A 36 4.99 -4.69 -8.79
N ALA A 37 4.07 -3.86 -8.29
CA ALA A 37 4.16 -2.41 -8.40
C ALA A 37 3.35 -1.73 -7.29
N VAL A 38 3.86 -0.63 -6.76
CA VAL A 38 3.14 0.25 -5.84
C VAL A 38 3.05 1.65 -6.43
N LYS A 39 1.86 2.24 -6.36
CA LYS A 39 1.59 3.61 -6.77
C LYS A 39 0.95 4.36 -5.62
N VAL A 40 1.56 5.47 -5.22
CA VAL A 40 1.05 6.30 -4.13
C VAL A 40 0.56 7.64 -4.69
N ASP A 41 -0.71 7.95 -4.40
CA ASP A 41 -1.32 9.26 -4.61
C ASP A 41 -1.25 10.03 -3.28
N LEU A 42 -0.19 10.85 -3.13
CA LEU A 42 0.05 11.63 -1.94
C LEU A 42 -0.93 12.80 -1.85
N ASN A 43 -1.75 12.79 -0.81
CA ASN A 43 -2.57 13.94 -0.44
C ASN A 43 -1.92 14.66 0.76
N ALA A 44 -1.10 15.67 0.47
CA ALA A 44 -0.42 16.44 1.50
C ALA A 44 -1.44 17.16 2.40
N GLY A 45 -1.62 16.66 3.62
CA GLY A 45 -2.58 17.18 4.61
C GLY A 45 -3.88 16.39 4.74
N GLY A 46 -4.01 15.24 4.07
CA GLY A 46 -5.20 14.40 4.13
C GLY A 46 -4.91 12.91 4.11
N ILE A 47 -5.82 12.16 3.48
CA ILE A 47 -5.72 10.72 3.28
C ILE A 47 -5.09 10.48 1.90
N SER A 48 -3.94 9.83 1.89
CA SER A 48 -3.29 9.41 0.65
C SER A 48 -3.80 8.05 0.21
N THR A 49 -3.85 7.81 -1.10
CA THR A 49 -4.30 6.53 -1.65
C THR A 49 -3.12 5.74 -2.17
N VAL A 50 -3.01 4.47 -1.82
CA VAL A 50 -1.95 3.58 -2.28
C VAL A 50 -2.58 2.45 -3.08
N THR A 51 -2.20 2.33 -4.35
CA THR A 51 -2.64 1.28 -5.26
C THR A 51 -1.50 0.30 -5.47
N ILE A 52 -1.77 -0.97 -5.19
CA ILE A 52 -0.79 -2.04 -5.16
C ILE A 52 -1.20 -3.06 -6.20
N THR A 53 -0.27 -3.39 -7.09
CA THR A 53 -0.44 -4.44 -8.09
C THR A 53 0.37 -5.64 -7.65
N SER A 54 -0.29 -6.78 -7.48
CA SER A 54 0.33 -8.01 -7.00
C SER A 54 -0.07 -9.21 -7.85
N SER A 55 0.72 -10.28 -7.81
CA SER A 55 0.43 -11.54 -8.50
C SER A 55 -0.66 -12.39 -7.81
N GLY A 56 -1.18 -11.92 -6.68
CA GLY A 56 -2.26 -12.56 -5.93
C GLY A 56 -2.92 -11.58 -4.96
N GLY A 57 -3.98 -12.01 -4.27
CA GLY A 57 -4.62 -11.20 -3.23
C GLY A 57 -3.68 -11.01 -2.04
N LEU A 58 -3.41 -9.76 -1.68
CA LEU A 58 -2.68 -9.41 -0.46
C LEU A 58 -3.65 -9.32 0.71
N SER A 59 -3.23 -9.81 1.88
CA SER A 59 -4.03 -9.67 3.08
C SER A 59 -4.02 -8.21 3.54
N PRO A 60 -5.17 -7.63 3.93
CA PRO A 60 -5.20 -6.28 4.49
C PRO A 60 -4.40 -6.17 5.80
N GLN A 61 -4.17 -7.29 6.49
CA GLN A 61 -3.30 -7.36 7.67
C GLN A 61 -1.83 -7.13 7.30
N ASP A 62 -1.29 -7.88 6.32
CA ASP A 62 0.09 -7.73 5.85
C ASP A 62 0.36 -6.29 5.35
N LEU A 63 -0.61 -5.72 4.62
CA LEU A 63 -0.55 -4.33 4.16
C LEU A 63 -0.59 -3.33 5.32
N GLY A 64 -1.42 -3.59 6.33
CA GLY A 64 -1.50 -2.76 7.52
C GLY A 64 -0.21 -2.79 8.35
N GLU A 65 0.41 -3.97 8.47
CA GLU A 65 1.70 -4.14 9.16
C GLU A 65 2.82 -3.40 8.42
N ALA A 66 2.97 -3.56 7.10
CA ALA A 66 3.96 -2.82 6.32
C ALA A 66 3.81 -1.29 6.46
N VAL A 67 2.57 -0.78 6.42
CA VAL A 67 2.30 0.64 6.63
C VAL A 67 2.62 1.08 8.07
N ALA A 68 2.36 0.23 9.07
CA ALA A 68 2.66 0.50 10.46
C ALA A 68 4.16 0.48 10.76
N GLU A 69 4.93 -0.41 10.12
CA GLU A 69 6.39 -0.45 10.20
C GLU A 69 7.03 0.81 9.60
N ALA A 70 6.45 1.35 8.52
CA ALA A 70 6.80 2.66 7.99
C ALA A 70 6.42 3.83 8.93
N GLY A 71 5.64 3.58 10.00
CA GLY A 71 5.22 4.58 10.98
C GLY A 71 3.93 5.32 10.63
N TYR A 72 3.11 4.76 9.73
CA TYR A 72 1.85 5.35 9.29
C TYR A 72 0.66 4.48 9.65
N LEU A 73 -0.55 5.03 9.45
CA LEU A 73 -1.79 4.32 9.74
C LEU A 73 -2.55 4.07 8.45
N MET A 74 -2.74 2.79 8.14
CA MET A 74 -3.67 2.35 7.10
C MET A 74 -5.10 2.57 7.61
N VAL A 75 -5.86 3.34 6.84
CA VAL A 75 -7.28 3.56 7.04
C VAL A 75 -8.01 2.55 6.16
N ALA A 76 -8.60 1.53 6.78
CA ALA A 76 -9.51 0.65 6.05
C ALA A 76 -10.73 1.46 5.64
N ASN A 77 -10.88 1.73 4.34
CA ASN A 77 -12.12 2.28 3.82
C ASN A 77 -13.10 1.11 3.66
N GLU A 78 -13.92 0.87 4.67
CA GLU A 78 -15.10 0.01 4.52
C GLU A 78 -16.11 0.80 3.68
N ALA A 79 -16.26 0.39 2.42
CA ALA A 79 -17.29 0.89 1.52
C ALA A 79 -18.52 -0.03 1.55
#